data_AF-A0A9D5X1U5-F1
#
_entry.id   AF-A0A9D5X1U5-F1
#
_cell.length_a   1.000
_cell.length_b   1.000
_cell.length_c   1.000
_cell.angle_alpha   90.00
_cell.angle_beta   90.00
_cell.angle_gamma   90.00
#
_symmetry.space_group_name_H-M   'P 1'
#
loop_
_entity.id
_entity.type
_entity.pdbx_description
1 polymer ?
#
loop_
_entity_poly.entity_id
_entity_poly.type
_entity_poly.pdbx_seq_one_letter_code
_entity_poly.pdbx_strand_id
1 'polypeptide(L)'
;MKSLKEQREKLFQEKLAEMADIGVKKRTEENTPDFDVPIDLDDDSDSVEEDKSVSLQGYYGQEDKISKDIPLDDCTAHTARPEKRKRNARAKDSSPAMDFPEYEQRFLTGVRNGRNKSGFSIHTEILQILRDVLSDIRSEASITGYIENILLDHLKTYQDLLNHTASQRRRDKTIDL
;
A
#
# COMPACT_ATOMS: atom_id res chain seq x y z
N MET A 1 -18.04 51.99 8.87
CA MET A 1 -18.00 50.75 8.04
C MET A 1 -17.06 49.78 8.73
N LYS A 2 -17.43 48.50 8.88
CA LYS A 2 -16.54 47.49 9.48
C LYS A 2 -15.34 47.25 8.56
N SER A 3 -14.15 47.09 9.14
CA SER A 3 -12.92 46.90 8.35
C SER A 3 -12.97 45.58 7.60
N LEU A 4 -12.44 45.52 6.37
CA LEU A 4 -12.38 44.28 5.58
C LEU A 4 -11.65 43.15 6.33
N LYS A 5 -10.68 43.51 7.19
CA LYS A 5 -9.96 42.56 8.04
C LYS A 5 -10.90 41.93 9.09
N GLU A 6 -11.76 42.73 9.70
CA GLU A 6 -12.74 42.31 10.71
C GLU A 6 -13.80 41.38 10.09
N GLN A 7 -14.23 41.65 8.86
CA GLN A 7 -15.18 40.79 8.14
C GLN A 7 -14.58 39.41 7.85
N ARG A 8 -13.31 39.35 7.43
CA ARG A 8 -12.60 38.09 7.17
C ARG A 8 -12.38 37.28 8.45
N GLU A 9 -11.98 37.94 9.52
CA GLU A 9 -11.77 37.27 10.81
C GLU A 9 -13.07 36.69 11.36
N LYS A 10 -14.18 37.42 11.24
CA LYS A 10 -15.50 36.92 11.62
C LYS A 10 -15.89 35.67 10.83
N LEU A 11 -15.71 35.69 9.50
CA LEU A 11 -16.05 34.55 8.64
C LEU A 11 -15.19 33.32 8.99
N PHE A 12 -13.92 33.53 9.31
CA PHE A 12 -13.00 32.47 9.71
C PHE A 12 -13.42 31.83 11.06
N GLN A 13 -13.75 32.64 12.05
CA GLN A 13 -14.21 32.15 13.36
C GLN A 13 -15.54 31.39 13.25
N GLU A 14 -16.47 31.90 12.44
CA GLU A 14 -17.75 31.24 12.17
C GLU A 14 -17.54 29.87 11.51
N LYS A 15 -16.62 29.78 10.53
CA LYS A 15 -16.32 28.52 9.86
C LYS A 15 -15.62 27.50 10.76
N LEU A 16 -14.73 27.96 11.65
CA LEU A 16 -14.12 27.09 12.66
C LEU A 16 -15.16 26.50 13.61
N ALA A 17 -16.13 27.31 14.06
CA ALA A 17 -17.22 26.85 14.91
C ALA A 17 -18.09 25.82 14.19
N GLU A 18 -18.43 26.07 12.92
CA GLU A 18 -19.17 25.11 12.08
C GLU A 18 -18.42 23.77 11.95
N MET A 19 -17.10 23.81 11.70
CA MET A 19 -16.29 22.59 11.59
C MET A 19 -16.16 21.82 12.91
N ALA A 20 -16.25 22.50 14.06
CA ALA A 20 -16.22 21.84 15.37
C ALA A 20 -17.46 20.98 15.64
N ASP A 21 -18.60 21.33 15.03
CA ASP A 21 -19.87 20.61 15.21
C ASP A 21 -20.05 19.44 14.22
N ILE A 22 -19.23 19.36 13.16
CA ILE A 22 -19.31 18.26 12.19
C ILE A 22 -18.84 16.95 12.83
N GLY A 23 -19.73 15.95 12.87
CA GLY A 23 -19.44 14.62 13.40
C GLY A 23 -19.63 14.46 14.91
N VAL A 24 -19.96 15.53 15.63
CA VAL A 24 -20.28 15.48 17.06
C VAL A 24 -21.79 15.32 17.24
N LYS A 25 -22.23 14.14 17.66
CA LYS A 25 -23.63 13.93 18.09
C LYS A 25 -23.79 14.61 19.46
N LYS A 26 -24.61 15.65 19.55
CA LYS A 26 -25.00 16.25 20.85
C LYS A 26 -25.72 15.17 21.66
N ARG A 27 -25.06 14.61 22.67
CA ARG A 27 -25.64 13.60 23.56
C ARG A 27 -26.56 14.30 24.56
N THR A 28 -27.82 13.88 24.61
CA THR A 28 -28.77 14.23 25.67
C THR A 28 -28.65 13.24 26.83
N GLU A 29 -29.15 13.57 28.02
CA GLU A 29 -29.10 12.72 29.22
C GLU A 29 -29.78 11.35 29.02
N GLU A 30 -30.71 11.24 28.07
CA GLU A 30 -31.37 9.98 27.69
C GLU A 30 -30.45 9.04 26.86
N ASN A 31 -29.34 9.54 26.30
CA ASN A 31 -28.39 8.78 25.49
C ASN A 31 -27.05 8.54 26.21
N THR A 32 -27.05 8.60 27.54
CA THR A 32 -25.91 8.10 28.33
C THR A 32 -25.76 6.60 28.07
N PRO A 33 -24.57 6.13 27.65
CA PRO A 33 -24.32 4.71 27.56
C PRO A 33 -24.62 4.07 28.91
N ASP A 34 -25.43 3.02 28.89
CA ASP A 34 -25.72 2.21 30.07
C ASP A 34 -24.44 1.43 30.38
N PHE A 35 -23.64 1.95 31.30
CA PHE A 35 -22.44 1.27 31.76
C PHE A 35 -22.86 0.24 32.80
N ASP A 36 -22.41 -1.00 32.61
CA ASP A 36 -22.57 -2.03 33.63
C ASP A 36 -21.99 -1.55 34.97
N VAL A 37 -22.76 -1.75 36.02
CA VAL A 37 -22.35 -1.44 37.38
C VAL A 37 -21.12 -2.30 37.72
N PRO A 38 -20.06 -1.72 38.32
CA PRO A 38 -18.90 -2.51 38.72
C PRO A 38 -19.32 -3.69 39.59
N ILE A 39 -18.87 -4.89 39.23
CA ILE A 39 -19.02 -6.06 40.08
C ILE A 39 -17.98 -5.93 41.20
N ASP A 40 -18.46 -5.93 42.44
CA ASP A 40 -17.62 -6.00 43.62
C ASP A 40 -16.97 -7.39 43.66
N LEU A 41 -15.64 -7.42 43.49
CA LEU A 41 -14.83 -8.65 43.45
C LEU A 41 -14.44 -9.16 44.86
N ASP A 42 -15.08 -8.64 45.90
CA ASP A 42 -14.73 -8.90 47.30
C ASP A 42 -15.73 -9.85 48.00
N ASP A 43 -16.19 -10.91 47.33
CA ASP A 43 -16.88 -12.02 48.01
C ASP A 43 -16.39 -13.38 47.47
N ASP A 44 -15.36 -13.90 48.12
CA ASP A 44 -14.92 -15.29 47.97
C ASP A 44 -15.97 -16.25 48.55
N SER A 45 -16.67 -17.04 47.72
CA SER A 45 -17.25 -18.35 48.12
C SER A 45 -17.67 -19.23 46.94
N ASP A 46 -16.74 -20.09 46.53
CA ASP A 46 -16.88 -21.52 46.22
C ASP A 46 -18.29 -22.09 45.87
N SER A 47 -18.49 -22.49 44.61
CA SER A 47 -19.18 -23.75 44.28
C SER A 47 -19.06 -24.11 42.80
N VAL A 48 -18.44 -25.26 42.58
CA VAL A 48 -18.42 -26.07 41.35
C VAL A 48 -19.82 -26.35 40.82
N GLU A 49 -19.97 -26.45 39.50
CA GLU A 49 -20.73 -27.52 38.84
C GLU A 49 -20.13 -27.79 37.44
N GLU A 50 -19.57 -28.99 37.28
CA GLU A 50 -19.24 -29.58 35.99
C GLU A 50 -20.54 -30.02 35.28
N ASP A 51 -20.70 -29.71 33.99
CA ASP A 51 -21.48 -30.59 33.10
C ASP A 51 -21.01 -30.50 31.63
N LYS A 52 -20.07 -31.39 31.32
CA LYS A 52 -20.16 -32.45 30.30
C LYS A 52 -20.66 -32.11 28.88
N SER A 53 -19.78 -32.44 27.93
CA SER A 53 -19.99 -33.02 26.57
C SER A 53 -19.91 -32.10 25.34
N VAL A 54 -18.70 -31.99 24.78
CA VAL A 54 -18.49 -32.13 23.33
C VAL A 54 -17.35 -33.12 23.09
N SER A 55 -17.66 -34.14 22.30
CA SER A 55 -16.92 -35.38 22.07
C SER A 55 -15.62 -35.19 21.28
N LEU A 56 -14.58 -35.91 21.70
CA LEU A 56 -13.29 -36.11 21.04
C LEU A 56 -13.24 -37.52 20.43
N GLN A 57 -13.03 -37.68 19.13
CA GLN A 57 -12.34 -38.86 18.57
C GLN A 57 -11.86 -38.60 17.13
N GLY A 58 -10.55 -38.67 16.91
CA GLY A 58 -9.93 -38.65 15.57
C GLY A 58 -8.41 -38.49 15.58
N TYR A 59 -7.71 -39.47 16.16
CA TYR A 59 -6.27 -39.79 16.03
C TYR A 59 -5.76 -39.77 14.54
N TYR A 60 -4.48 -39.67 14.10
CA TYR A 60 -3.09 -39.89 14.55
C TYR A 60 -2.23 -38.92 13.68
N GLY A 61 -1.21 -38.18 14.13
CA GLY A 61 0.12 -38.64 14.53
C GLY A 61 1.20 -38.08 13.56
N GLN A 62 2.18 -37.33 14.10
CA GLN A 62 3.62 -37.32 13.75
C GLN A 62 4.25 -35.95 14.05
N GLU A 63 4.89 -35.85 15.22
CA GLU A 63 5.86 -34.79 15.54
C GLU A 63 7.18 -35.49 15.83
N ASP A 64 8.26 -35.02 15.20
CA ASP A 64 9.60 -35.46 15.56
C ASP A 64 10.58 -34.27 15.55
N LYS A 65 11.01 -33.97 16.79
CA LYS A 65 12.32 -33.44 17.26
C LYS A 65 12.54 -31.90 17.21
N ILE A 66 12.56 -31.17 18.34
CA ILE A 66 13.64 -30.97 19.36
C ILE A 66 14.88 -30.25 18.77
N SER A 67 15.45 -29.16 19.29
CA SER A 67 15.70 -28.77 20.69
C SER A 67 15.84 -27.24 20.89
N LYS A 68 15.72 -26.88 22.17
CA LYS A 68 16.08 -25.64 22.90
C LYS A 68 17.57 -25.25 22.66
N ASP A 69 18.06 -24.03 22.89
CA ASP A 69 18.15 -23.31 24.18
C ASP A 69 18.41 -21.80 23.99
N ILE A 70 17.90 -21.00 24.93
CA ILE A 70 18.24 -19.59 25.21
C ILE A 70 19.11 -19.60 26.48
N PRO A 71 20.10 -18.71 26.66
CA PRO A 71 19.85 -17.57 27.57
C PRO A 71 20.51 -16.22 27.18
N LEU A 72 19.84 -15.14 27.61
CA LEU A 72 20.31 -13.74 27.69
C LEU A 72 21.60 -13.61 28.52
N ASP A 73 22.46 -12.64 28.16
CA ASP A 73 23.09 -11.74 29.15
C ASP A 73 23.61 -10.43 28.51
N ASP A 74 23.91 -9.50 29.41
CA ASP A 74 23.69 -8.05 29.41
C ASP A 74 24.74 -7.12 28.75
N CYS A 75 24.39 -5.83 28.72
CA CYS A 75 25.23 -4.61 28.71
C CYS A 75 25.64 -3.91 27.38
N THR A 76 24.85 -2.88 27.05
CA THR A 76 25.23 -1.45 26.92
C THR A 76 26.58 -1.07 26.28
N ALA A 77 26.54 -0.41 25.11
CA ALA A 77 27.08 0.95 24.89
C ALA A 77 27.20 1.32 23.39
N HIS A 78 26.66 2.50 23.07
CA HIS A 78 26.94 3.43 21.97
C HIS A 78 27.92 3.01 20.86
N THR A 79 27.51 3.13 19.58
CA THR A 79 27.97 4.20 18.67
C THR A 79 27.38 4.09 17.26
N ALA A 80 27.25 5.27 16.64
CA ALA A 80 27.24 5.52 15.20
C ALA A 80 26.01 5.09 14.36
N ARG A 81 25.13 6.07 14.16
CA ARG A 81 24.20 6.21 13.03
C ARG A 81 24.92 5.92 11.69
N PRO A 82 24.38 5.07 10.79
CA PRO A 82 24.89 5.02 9.44
C PRO A 82 24.38 6.22 8.65
N GLU A 83 25.34 6.87 8.01
CA GLU A 83 25.23 8.12 7.29
C GLU A 83 24.28 8.09 6.11
N LYS A 84 23.73 9.27 5.84
CA LYS A 84 22.95 9.64 4.67
C LYS A 84 23.70 9.23 3.40
N ARG A 85 23.22 8.18 2.72
CA ARG A 85 23.72 7.82 1.39
C ARG A 85 23.39 8.96 0.41
N LYS A 86 24.46 9.65 0.04
CA LYS A 86 24.58 10.67 -1.01
C LYS A 86 23.82 10.19 -2.25
N ARG A 87 22.75 10.90 -2.59
CA ARG A 87 22.01 10.68 -3.85
C ARG A 87 22.99 10.95 -4.99
N ASN A 88 23.33 9.91 -5.73
CA ASN A 88 24.08 10.04 -6.96
C ASN A 88 23.24 10.91 -7.92
N ALA A 89 23.73 12.11 -8.21
CA ALA A 89 23.28 12.90 -9.34
C ALA A 89 23.67 12.13 -10.61
N ARG A 90 22.78 11.25 -11.05
CA ARG A 90 22.91 10.62 -12.36
C ARG A 90 22.50 11.68 -13.38
N ALA A 91 23.49 12.18 -14.11
CA ALA A 91 23.29 12.97 -15.32
C ALA A 91 22.19 12.31 -16.15
N LYS A 92 21.08 13.03 -16.32
CA LYS A 92 19.87 12.51 -16.95
C LYS A 92 19.75 13.08 -18.34
N ASP A 93 20.73 12.75 -19.17
CA ASP A 93 20.63 12.89 -20.62
C ASP A 93 19.85 11.70 -21.16
N SER A 94 18.57 11.67 -20.82
CA SER A 94 17.57 10.78 -21.43
C SER A 94 16.30 11.60 -21.53
N SER A 95 16.36 12.67 -22.32
CA SER A 95 15.14 13.31 -22.83
C SER A 95 14.26 12.20 -23.40
N PRO A 96 13.01 12.05 -22.94
CA PRO A 96 12.12 11.06 -23.51
C PRO A 96 12.00 11.38 -25.00
N ALA A 97 12.25 10.39 -25.85
CA ALA A 97 12.22 10.57 -27.30
C ALA A 97 10.81 10.88 -27.86
N MET A 98 9.83 11.14 -26.98
CA MET A 98 8.39 11.12 -27.28
C MET A 98 7.58 11.93 -26.26
N ASP A 99 6.49 12.55 -26.73
CA ASP A 99 5.50 13.23 -25.90
C ASP A 99 4.48 12.26 -25.28
N PHE A 100 3.85 12.66 -24.16
CA PHE A 100 2.88 11.82 -23.44
C PHE A 100 1.69 11.31 -24.29
N PRO A 101 1.00 12.12 -25.12
CA PRO A 101 -0.12 11.62 -25.92
C PRO A 101 0.30 10.55 -26.95
N GLU A 102 1.50 10.66 -27.52
CA GLU A 102 2.03 9.62 -28.42
C GLU A 102 2.37 8.35 -27.64
N TYR A 103 2.95 8.50 -26.44
CA TYR A 103 3.23 7.40 -25.54
C TYR A 103 1.97 6.63 -25.15
N GLU A 104 0.89 7.35 -24.83
CA GLU A 104 -0.41 6.77 -24.49
C GLU A 104 -0.98 5.94 -25.64
N GLN A 105 -0.94 6.46 -26.87
CA GLN A 105 -1.42 5.74 -28.05
C GLN A 105 -0.61 4.47 -28.34
N ARG A 106 0.70 4.50 -28.12
CA ARG A 106 1.57 3.35 -28.42
C ARG A 106 1.51 2.26 -27.35
N PHE A 107 1.56 2.62 -26.07
CA PHE A 107 1.78 1.66 -24.99
C PHE A 107 0.59 1.48 -24.05
N LEU A 108 -0.34 2.45 -24.00
CA LEU A 108 -1.49 2.42 -23.09
C LEU A 108 -2.81 2.13 -23.81
N THR A 109 -2.77 1.70 -25.07
CA THR A 109 -3.95 1.26 -25.81
C THR A 109 -4.45 -0.08 -25.26
N GLY A 110 -5.73 -0.12 -24.88
CA GLY A 110 -6.37 -1.35 -24.44
C GLY A 110 -6.35 -2.41 -25.54
N VAL A 111 -5.52 -3.43 -25.37
CA VAL A 111 -5.57 -4.62 -26.23
C VAL A 111 -6.94 -5.28 -26.01
N ARG A 112 -7.72 -5.40 -27.08
CA ARG A 112 -9.17 -5.71 -27.12
C ARG A 112 -9.58 -7.09 -26.56
N ASN A 113 -8.80 -7.69 -25.67
CA ASN A 113 -9.06 -9.01 -25.12
C ASN A 113 -9.89 -8.90 -23.84
N GLY A 114 -11.15 -8.44 -24.00
CA GLY A 114 -12.15 -8.31 -22.93
C GLY A 114 -12.61 -9.61 -22.26
N ARG A 115 -11.83 -10.70 -22.38
CA ARG A 115 -12.10 -12.02 -21.77
C ARG A 115 -11.16 -12.40 -20.63
N ASN A 116 -10.10 -11.62 -20.36
CA ASN A 116 -9.09 -11.99 -19.36
C ASN A 116 -9.23 -11.08 -18.13
N LYS A 117 -10.30 -11.29 -17.35
CA LYS A 117 -10.46 -10.59 -16.07
C LYS A 117 -9.58 -11.30 -15.05
N SER A 118 -8.41 -10.73 -14.77
CA SER A 118 -7.39 -11.17 -13.81
C SER A 118 -6.25 -12.01 -14.42
N GLY A 119 -5.12 -11.36 -14.70
CA GLY A 119 -3.85 -11.98 -15.09
C GLY A 119 -3.10 -11.21 -16.18
N PHE A 120 -1.76 -11.22 -16.11
CA PHE A 120 -0.88 -10.80 -17.21
C PHE A 120 -0.99 -11.82 -18.34
N SER A 121 -1.57 -11.43 -19.48
CA SER A 121 -1.76 -12.31 -20.64
C SER A 121 -0.98 -11.78 -21.84
N ILE A 122 -0.12 -12.61 -22.42
CA ILE A 122 0.57 -12.35 -23.68
C ILE A 122 -0.04 -13.24 -24.77
N HIS A 123 -0.23 -12.71 -25.98
CA HIS A 123 -0.64 -13.51 -27.13
C HIS A 123 0.42 -14.57 -27.48
N THR A 124 -0.04 -15.77 -27.84
CA THR A 124 0.86 -16.89 -28.22
C THR A 124 1.76 -16.55 -29.40
N GLU A 125 1.26 -15.76 -30.35
CA GLU A 125 2.03 -15.27 -31.50
C GLU A 125 3.23 -14.42 -31.07
N ILE A 126 3.05 -13.52 -30.10
CA ILE A 126 4.13 -12.68 -29.56
C ILE A 126 5.17 -13.56 -28.85
N LEU A 127 4.72 -14.55 -28.07
CA LEU A 127 5.64 -15.48 -27.39
C LEU A 127 6.49 -16.29 -28.38
N GLN A 128 5.91 -16.67 -29.53
CA GLN A 128 6.64 -17.38 -30.57
C GLN A 128 7.70 -16.49 -31.19
N ILE A 129 7.35 -15.25 -31.57
CA ILE A 129 8.31 -14.28 -32.12
C ILE A 129 9.47 -14.05 -31.15
N LEU A 130 9.19 -13.88 -29.85
CA LEU A 130 10.23 -13.71 -28.84
C LEU A 130 11.15 -14.94 -28.72
N ARG A 131 10.59 -16.14 -28.86
CA ARG A 131 11.37 -17.39 -28.85
C ARG A 131 12.24 -17.51 -30.11
N ASP A 132 11.71 -17.14 -31.26
CA ASP A 132 12.42 -17.18 -32.53
C ASP A 132 13.61 -16.21 -32.49
N VAL A 133 13.39 -14.97 -32.01
CA VAL A 133 14.46 -13.97 -31.80
C VAL A 133 15.57 -14.50 -30.90
N LEU A 134 15.24 -15.14 -29.77
CA LEU A 134 16.25 -15.72 -28.88
C LEU A 134 17.02 -16.87 -29.55
N SER A 135 16.34 -17.67 -30.35
CA SER A 135 16.93 -18.79 -31.10
C SER A 135 17.87 -18.29 -32.20
N ASP A 136 17.47 -17.24 -32.93
CA ASP A 136 18.23 -16.63 -34.01
C ASP A 136 19.53 -15.99 -33.50
N ILE A 137 19.46 -15.33 -32.34
CA ILE A 137 20.61 -14.68 -31.70
C ILE A 137 21.45 -15.71 -30.91
N ARG A 138 20.98 -16.96 -30.77
CA ARG A 138 21.58 -18.02 -29.96
C ARG A 138 21.84 -17.58 -28.50
N SER A 139 20.93 -16.78 -27.97
CA SER A 139 21.02 -16.32 -26.59
C SER A 139 20.55 -17.42 -25.63
N GLU A 140 21.29 -17.65 -24.56
CA GLU A 140 20.90 -18.57 -23.48
C GLU A 140 19.91 -17.94 -22.49
N ALA A 141 19.45 -16.71 -22.76
CA ALA A 141 18.48 -16.03 -21.91
C ALA A 141 17.13 -16.76 -21.94
N SER A 142 16.49 -16.89 -20.77
CA SER A 142 15.12 -17.38 -20.70
C SER A 142 14.17 -16.37 -21.34
N ILE A 143 13.11 -16.88 -21.98
CA ILE A 143 12.04 -16.03 -22.56
C ILE A 143 11.50 -15.06 -21.51
N THR A 144 11.28 -15.55 -20.29
CA THR A 144 10.82 -14.73 -19.15
C THR A 144 11.80 -13.61 -18.82
N GLY A 145 13.10 -13.90 -18.71
CA GLY A 145 14.12 -12.89 -18.41
C GLY A 145 14.28 -11.87 -19.55
N TYR A 146 14.11 -12.30 -20.80
CA TYR A 146 14.12 -11.39 -21.94
C TYR A 146 12.94 -10.41 -21.90
N ILE A 147 11.73 -10.91 -21.61
CA ILE A 147 10.55 -10.07 -21.43
C ILE A 147 10.75 -9.09 -20.27
N GLU A 148 11.23 -9.57 -19.13
CA GLU A 148 11.49 -8.71 -17.96
C GLU A 148 12.46 -7.57 -18.28
N ASN A 149 13.57 -7.86 -18.98
CA ASN A 149 14.54 -6.86 -19.36
C ASN A 149 13.96 -5.79 -20.30
N ILE A 150 13.13 -6.19 -21.26
CA ILE A 150 12.42 -5.24 -22.15
C ILE A 150 11.50 -4.33 -21.33
N LEU A 151 10.74 -4.89 -20.39
CA LEU A 151 9.84 -4.12 -19.54
C LEU A 151 10.61 -3.15 -18.62
N LEU A 152 11.73 -3.60 -18.04
CA LEU A 152 12.60 -2.77 -17.22
C LEU A 152 13.18 -1.61 -18.01
N ASP A 153 13.68 -1.87 -19.22
CA ASP A 153 14.23 -0.86 -20.10
C ASP A 153 13.18 0.19 -20.49
N HIS A 154 11.98 -0.26 -20.87
CA HIS A 154 10.85 0.61 -21.16
C HIS A 154 10.50 1.50 -19.95
N LEU A 155 10.33 0.92 -18.76
CA LEU A 155 9.97 1.68 -17.55
C LEU A 155 11.05 2.69 -17.16
N LYS A 156 12.33 2.35 -17.36
CA LYS A 156 13.45 3.23 -17.06
C LYS A 156 13.57 4.36 -18.06
N THR A 157 13.37 4.08 -19.34
CA THR A 157 13.43 5.06 -20.44
C THR A 157 12.34 6.12 -20.30
N TYR A 158 11.11 5.71 -19.98
CA TYR A 158 9.96 6.62 -19.85
C TYR A 158 9.67 7.05 -18.42
N GLN A 159 10.59 6.83 -17.48
CA GLN A 159 10.38 7.10 -16.06
C GLN A 159 10.00 8.56 -15.78
N ASP A 160 10.70 9.52 -16.39
CA ASP A 160 10.42 10.94 -16.17
C ASP A 160 9.10 11.39 -16.79
N LEU A 161 8.81 10.93 -17.99
CA LEU A 161 7.57 11.23 -18.70
C LEU A 161 6.36 10.75 -17.89
N LEU A 162 6.42 9.52 -17.38
CA LEU A 162 5.40 8.92 -16.54
C LEU A 162 5.27 9.66 -15.20
N ASN A 163 6.39 9.96 -14.53
CA ASN A 163 6.39 10.68 -13.25
C ASN A 163 5.86 12.11 -13.38
N HIS A 164 6.21 12.81 -14.46
CA HIS A 164 5.71 14.14 -14.77
C HIS A 164 4.19 14.12 -14.92
N THR A 165 3.67 13.23 -15.77
CA THR A 165 2.24 13.14 -16.06
C THR A 165 1.44 12.67 -14.84
N ALA A 166 1.97 11.71 -14.07
CA ALA A 166 1.36 11.29 -12.81
C ALA A 166 1.30 12.44 -11.81
N SER A 167 2.35 13.25 -11.71
CA SER A 167 2.39 14.42 -10.84
C SER A 167 1.40 15.50 -11.29
N GLN A 168 1.29 15.75 -12.60
CA GLN A 168 0.32 16.68 -13.18
C GLN A 168 -1.12 16.25 -12.83
N ARG A 169 -1.47 14.99 -13.11
CA ARG A 169 -2.80 14.44 -12.81
C ARG A 169 -3.14 14.45 -11.31
N ARG A 170 -2.15 14.36 -10.41
CA ARG A 170 -2.36 14.50 -8.96
C ARG A 170 -2.62 15.95 -8.54
N ARG A 171 -1.96 16.93 -9.18
CA ARG A 171 -2.17 18.36 -8.92
C ARG A 171 -3.55 18.80 -9.42
N ASP A 172 -3.93 18.41 -10.63
CA ASP A 172 -5.19 18.80 -11.25
C ASP A 172 -6.40 18.31 -10.45
N LYS A 173 -6.33 17.11 -9.86
CA LYS A 173 -7.38 16.58 -8.96
C LYS A 173 -7.57 17.37 -7.67
N THR A 174 -6.58 18.18 -7.28
CA THR A 174 -6.61 18.93 -6.01
C THR A 174 -7.13 20.36 -6.21
N ILE A 175 -7.31 20.80 -7.46
CA ILE A 175 -7.77 22.16 -7.79
C ILE A 175 -9.19 22.06 -8.37
N ASP A 176 -10.14 21.71 -7.51
CA ASP A 176 -11.54 22.09 -7.68
C ASP A 176 -11.86 22.99 -6.47
N LEU A 177 -11.84 24.31 -6.70
CA LEU A 177 -12.13 25.36 -5.73
C LEU A 177 -13.35 26.15 -6.21
#